data_AF-A0A7W4EW36-F1
#
_entry.id   AF-A0A7W4EW36-F1
#
_cell.length_a   1.000
_cell.length_b   1.000
_cell.length_c   1.000
_cell.angle_alpha   90.00
_cell.angle_beta   90.00
_cell.angle_gamma   90.00
#
_symmetry.space_group_name_H-M   'P 1'
#
loop_
_entity.id
_entity.type
_entity.pdbx_description
1 polymer ?
#
loop_
_entity_poly.entity_id
_entity_poly.type
_entity_poly.pdbx_seq_one_letter_code
_entity_poly.pdbx_strand_id
1 'polypeptide(L)'
;MKHREYLCWLVLLLPSLLLGCKDKEVVRGLDLGIDPVYTVERLRPLSVVCYVEGGRYSWRLRHYKGEGEERDYDSVVGTEQGCVLFQAQEGVYGYQFDYWGEMGHLTRHFDLYVSKEGQSYSPYAVDVLDYSPAPGQLVNVLPSMPRESTLEERLYRCRKAICGKPKGQSVTLGGFGGNITLGFDHVVVNVPGEPDFCIYSDVQENRPPENPEPGKRYCNSEPGVVMVAFDRNANGRPDEDEWYEIQGEVPEDRLVRRYEITYYYPANTPPAVTDSSQARNFENPNYIRWEDNQGGSGYIPRLRGGSGNIYWPRWEQGQMALTFRGTLLPKNGSEKWYLEEGIGTKKLKENTVQWALPDGYVDNLPSKGGQKFDIGRAVDAQGNPVHLPGI
;
A
#
# COMPACT_ATOMS: atom_id res chain seq x y z
N MET A 1 -60.23 66.36 -61.95
CA MET A 1 -59.21 65.33 -61.60
C MET A 1 -59.50 64.88 -60.17
N LYS A 2 -60.16 63.72 -59.99
CA LYS A 2 -59.63 62.52 -59.26
C LYS A 2 -59.02 62.89 -57.89
N HIS A 3 -59.43 62.44 -56.69
CA HIS A 3 -60.20 61.28 -56.22
C HIS A 3 -60.58 61.47 -54.72
N ARG A 4 -61.78 61.00 -54.31
CA ARG A 4 -62.16 60.21 -53.09
C ARG A 4 -61.34 60.36 -51.78
N GLU A 5 -61.91 60.87 -50.68
CA GLU A 5 -62.69 60.18 -49.59
C GLU A 5 -61.94 59.05 -48.84
N TYR A 6 -61.75 59.17 -47.51
CA TYR A 6 -62.56 58.54 -46.43
C TYR A 6 -61.91 58.68 -45.04
N LEU A 7 -62.78 58.96 -44.07
CA LEU A 7 -62.60 58.99 -42.62
C LEU A 7 -62.41 57.56 -42.06
N CYS A 8 -61.50 57.32 -41.10
CA CYS A 8 -61.57 56.11 -40.26
C CYS A 8 -60.94 56.29 -38.87
N TRP A 9 -61.63 55.68 -37.91
CA TRP A 9 -61.55 55.73 -36.46
C TRP A 9 -60.24 55.27 -35.82
N LEU A 10 -59.84 55.93 -34.73
CA LEU A 10 -58.84 55.46 -33.77
C LEU A 10 -59.54 54.64 -32.67
N VAL A 11 -59.22 53.36 -32.56
CA VAL A 11 -59.55 52.50 -31.41
C VAL A 11 -58.27 51.80 -30.92
N LEU A 12 -58.10 51.85 -29.61
CA LEU A 12 -57.04 51.30 -28.75
C LEU A 12 -56.65 49.84 -29.02
N LEU A 13 -55.42 49.46 -28.65
CA LEU A 13 -55.10 48.20 -27.94
C LEU A 13 -53.68 48.21 -27.36
N LEU A 14 -53.58 48.16 -26.03
CA LEU A 14 -52.39 47.85 -25.24
C LEU A 14 -52.03 46.35 -25.37
N PRO A 15 -50.75 45.96 -25.56
CA PRO A 15 -50.30 44.61 -25.29
C PRO A 15 -49.56 44.53 -23.95
N SER A 16 -50.08 43.67 -23.10
CA SER A 16 -49.61 43.22 -21.80
C SER A 16 -48.23 42.54 -21.90
N LEU A 17 -47.29 42.95 -21.06
CA LEU A 17 -46.03 42.24 -20.80
C LEU A 17 -46.31 40.98 -19.96
N LEU A 18 -46.32 39.82 -20.60
CA LEU A 18 -46.13 38.51 -19.95
C LEU A 18 -44.70 38.04 -20.26
N LEU A 19 -43.73 38.39 -19.41
CA LEU A 19 -42.47 37.66 -19.35
C LEU A 19 -42.73 36.35 -18.60
N GLY A 20 -43.00 35.29 -19.36
CA GLY A 20 -42.99 33.94 -18.85
C GLY A 20 -41.59 33.56 -18.37
N CYS A 21 -41.51 33.00 -17.16
CA CYS A 21 -40.35 32.26 -16.70
C CYS A 21 -40.01 31.18 -17.73
N LYS A 22 -38.85 31.28 -18.37
CA LYS A 22 -38.24 30.13 -19.03
C LYS A 22 -37.80 29.18 -17.93
N ASP A 23 -38.66 28.23 -17.60
CA ASP A 23 -38.18 26.95 -17.08
C ASP A 23 -37.17 26.43 -18.09
N LYS A 24 -35.91 26.33 -17.67
CA LYS A 24 -34.89 25.65 -18.46
C LYS A 24 -35.37 24.22 -18.62
N GLU A 25 -35.79 23.89 -19.84
CA GLU A 25 -35.98 22.51 -20.25
C GLU A 25 -34.71 21.75 -19.87
N VAL A 26 -34.85 20.90 -18.84
CA VAL A 26 -33.92 19.83 -18.52
C VAL A 26 -33.71 19.08 -19.83
N VAL A 27 -32.47 19.03 -20.31
CA VAL A 27 -32.07 18.26 -21.49
C VAL A 27 -32.51 16.80 -21.26
N ARG A 28 -33.69 16.45 -21.79
CA ARG A 28 -34.22 15.09 -21.76
C ARG A 28 -33.40 14.27 -22.77
N GLY A 29 -32.62 13.33 -22.27
CA GLY A 29 -31.88 12.37 -23.09
C GLY A 29 -30.37 12.31 -22.82
N LEU A 30 -29.84 13.12 -21.91
CA LEU A 30 -28.45 12.97 -21.48
C LEU A 30 -28.33 11.83 -20.45
N ASP A 31 -27.61 10.80 -20.85
CA ASP A 31 -27.20 9.71 -19.97
C ASP A 31 -25.87 10.09 -19.28
N LEU A 32 -25.86 10.04 -17.96
CA LEU A 32 -24.65 10.29 -17.16
C LEU A 32 -23.84 9.02 -16.92
N GLY A 33 -24.34 7.85 -17.37
CA GLY A 33 -23.75 6.55 -17.01
C GLY A 33 -24.05 6.12 -15.57
N ILE A 34 -25.06 6.74 -14.95
CA ILE A 34 -25.47 6.48 -13.57
C ILE A 34 -26.84 5.84 -13.59
N ASP A 35 -26.85 4.53 -13.36
CA ASP A 35 -28.07 3.73 -13.23
C ASP A 35 -28.81 4.09 -11.94
N PRO A 36 -30.14 3.97 -11.92
CA PRO A 36 -30.93 4.24 -10.72
C PRO A 36 -30.71 3.18 -9.62
N VAL A 37 -30.19 2.01 -9.97
CA VAL A 37 -30.00 0.88 -9.04
C VAL A 37 -28.74 0.11 -9.40
N TYR A 38 -27.93 -0.18 -8.38
CA TYR A 38 -26.79 -1.09 -8.44
C TYR A 38 -26.92 -2.18 -7.38
N THR A 39 -26.29 -3.33 -7.62
CA THR A 39 -26.25 -4.45 -6.67
C THR A 39 -24.84 -4.98 -6.55
N VAL A 40 -24.38 -5.17 -5.31
CA VAL A 40 -23.09 -5.78 -4.99
C VAL A 40 -23.17 -6.68 -3.77
N GLU A 41 -22.20 -7.58 -3.64
CA GLU A 41 -21.91 -8.22 -2.36
C GLU A 41 -21.20 -7.22 -1.44
N ARG A 42 -21.39 -7.36 -0.11
CA ARG A 42 -20.69 -6.55 0.88
C ARG A 42 -19.17 -6.60 0.65
N LEU A 43 -18.45 -5.50 0.88
CA LEU A 43 -16.99 -5.39 0.71
C LEU A 43 -16.47 -5.63 -0.72
N ARG A 44 -17.34 -5.78 -1.73
CA ARG A 44 -16.95 -5.70 -3.14
C ARG A 44 -16.94 -4.26 -3.62
N PRO A 45 -15.86 -3.79 -4.26
CA PRO A 45 -15.84 -2.48 -4.87
C PRO A 45 -16.74 -2.45 -6.13
N LEU A 46 -17.50 -1.38 -6.26
CA LEU A 46 -18.27 -1.01 -7.45
C LEU A 46 -17.72 0.30 -7.99
N SER A 47 -17.13 0.26 -9.19
CA SER A 47 -16.74 1.49 -9.89
C SER A 47 -17.94 2.08 -10.62
N VAL A 48 -18.31 3.31 -10.26
CA VAL A 48 -19.35 4.09 -10.94
C VAL A 48 -18.69 5.32 -11.55
N VAL A 49 -18.84 5.52 -12.86
CA VAL A 49 -18.16 6.59 -13.60
C VAL A 49 -19.18 7.44 -14.34
N CYS A 50 -19.11 8.75 -14.15
CA CYS A 50 -19.87 9.68 -14.97
C CYS A 50 -19.28 9.74 -16.39
N TYR A 51 -20.09 9.52 -17.43
CA TYR A 51 -19.62 9.57 -18.84
C TYR A 51 -19.36 10.98 -19.35
N VAL A 52 -19.72 11.99 -18.57
CA VAL A 52 -19.51 13.39 -18.91
C VAL A 52 -18.20 13.87 -18.28
N GLU A 53 -17.28 14.29 -19.14
CA GLU A 53 -15.99 14.88 -18.77
C GLU A 53 -16.08 16.40 -18.51
N GLY A 54 -14.98 16.98 -18.01
CA GLY A 54 -14.76 18.43 -18.00
C GLY A 54 -15.61 19.23 -17.01
N GLY A 55 -16.06 18.62 -15.91
CA GLY A 55 -16.83 19.29 -14.87
C GLY A 55 -16.29 19.06 -13.45
N ARG A 56 -17.06 19.52 -12.47
CA ARG A 56 -16.89 19.19 -11.05
C ARG A 56 -17.89 18.09 -10.68
N TYR A 57 -17.44 17.12 -9.88
CA TYR A 57 -18.23 15.96 -9.47
C TYR A 57 -18.40 15.93 -7.94
N SER A 58 -19.49 15.35 -7.46
CA SER A 58 -19.71 15.07 -6.05
C SER A 58 -20.57 13.83 -5.87
N TRP A 59 -20.05 12.86 -5.13
CA TRP A 59 -20.75 11.63 -4.74
C TRP A 59 -21.05 11.72 -3.24
N ARG A 60 -22.32 11.55 -2.85
CA ARG A 60 -22.75 11.66 -1.44
C ARG A 60 -23.57 10.46 -1.01
N LEU A 61 -23.21 9.88 0.14
CA LEU A 61 -24.08 8.95 0.84
C LEU A 61 -25.15 9.75 1.59
N ARG A 62 -26.42 9.40 1.39
CA ARG A 62 -27.57 10.14 1.91
C ARG A 62 -28.36 9.35 2.95
N HIS A 63 -28.54 8.06 2.75
CA HIS A 63 -29.23 7.22 3.71
C HIS A 63 -28.81 5.76 3.62
N TYR A 64 -29.06 5.03 4.70
CA TYR A 64 -28.92 3.59 4.81
C TYR A 64 -30.22 3.01 5.37
N LYS A 65 -30.62 1.87 4.85
CA LYS A 65 -31.72 1.05 5.34
C LYS A 65 -31.32 -0.41 5.38
N GLY A 66 -31.23 -0.96 6.59
CA GLY A 66 -30.98 -2.38 6.84
C GLY A 66 -32.06 -3.02 7.69
N GLU A 67 -31.79 -4.23 8.17
CA GLU A 67 -32.72 -4.97 9.02
C GLU A 67 -32.86 -4.27 10.39
N GLY A 68 -34.01 -3.62 10.61
CA GLY A 68 -34.33 -2.95 11.87
C GLY A 68 -33.57 -1.63 12.11
N GLU A 69 -32.84 -1.14 11.11
CA GLU A 69 -32.01 0.05 11.23
C GLU A 69 -32.15 0.96 10.00
N GLU A 70 -32.35 2.25 10.25
CA GLU A 70 -32.30 3.30 9.24
C GLU A 70 -31.42 4.44 9.76
N ARG A 71 -30.59 5.01 8.89
CA ARG A 71 -29.70 6.14 9.22
C ARG A 71 -29.62 7.10 8.05
N ASP A 72 -29.67 8.39 8.35
CA ASP A 72 -29.38 9.44 7.38
C ASP A 72 -27.91 9.86 7.46
N TYR A 73 -27.35 10.22 6.31
CA TYR A 73 -25.98 10.69 6.14
C TYR A 73 -25.96 11.98 5.31
N ASP A 74 -24.88 12.74 5.45
CA ASP A 74 -24.53 13.80 4.51
C ASP A 74 -23.01 13.83 4.30
N SER A 75 -22.49 12.68 3.86
CA SER A 75 -21.06 12.47 3.70
C SER A 75 -20.68 12.47 2.22
N VAL A 76 -19.72 13.29 1.84
CA VAL A 76 -19.09 13.24 0.52
C VAL A 76 -18.14 12.03 0.49
N VAL A 77 -18.38 11.11 -0.44
CA VAL A 77 -17.60 9.88 -0.61
C VAL A 77 -16.69 9.91 -1.84
N GLY A 78 -16.82 10.94 -2.69
CA GLY A 78 -15.94 11.14 -3.84
C GLY A 78 -16.17 12.49 -4.51
N THR A 79 -15.13 13.00 -5.17
CA THR A 79 -15.17 14.27 -5.94
C THR A 79 -14.61 14.15 -7.36
N GLU A 80 -14.21 12.94 -7.76
CA GLU A 80 -13.68 12.63 -9.09
C GLU A 80 -14.79 12.22 -10.05
N GLN A 81 -14.47 12.14 -11.35
CA GLN A 81 -15.40 11.71 -12.39
C GLN A 81 -15.98 10.32 -12.12
N GLY A 82 -15.19 9.44 -11.51
CA GLY A 82 -15.62 8.15 -11.00
C GLY A 82 -15.52 8.06 -9.48
N CYS A 83 -16.25 7.11 -8.91
CA CYS A 83 -16.20 6.79 -7.49
C CYS A 83 -16.31 5.27 -7.30
N VAL A 84 -15.45 4.73 -6.43
CA VAL A 84 -15.53 3.33 -6.01
C VAL A 84 -16.37 3.25 -4.74
N LEU A 85 -17.48 2.53 -4.84
CA LEU A 85 -18.44 2.35 -3.75
C LEU A 85 -18.34 0.92 -3.22
N PHE A 86 -18.30 0.78 -1.91
CA PHE A 86 -18.44 -0.51 -1.23
C PHE A 86 -19.02 -0.28 0.16
N GLN A 87 -19.61 -1.32 0.75
CA GLN A 87 -20.17 -1.25 2.10
C GLN A 87 -19.96 -2.57 2.83
N ALA A 88 -19.66 -2.48 4.13
CA ALA A 88 -19.39 -3.65 4.97
C ALA A 88 -20.67 -4.34 5.47
N GLN A 89 -21.73 -3.55 5.67
CA GLN A 89 -23.01 -4.00 6.22
C GLN A 89 -24.03 -4.19 5.09
N GLU A 90 -24.78 -5.29 5.16
CA GLU A 90 -25.88 -5.59 4.24
C GLU A 90 -27.00 -4.56 4.36
N GLY A 91 -27.66 -4.23 3.25
CA GLY A 91 -28.78 -3.28 3.23
C GLY A 91 -28.84 -2.46 1.96
N VAL A 92 -29.63 -1.39 1.98
CA VAL A 92 -29.81 -0.46 0.87
C VAL A 92 -29.20 0.89 1.24
N TYR A 93 -28.34 1.40 0.37
CA TYR A 93 -27.66 2.68 0.55
C TYR A 93 -28.07 3.62 -0.57
N GLY A 94 -28.68 4.74 -0.20
CA GLY A 94 -29.09 5.77 -1.14
C GLY A 94 -28.00 6.81 -1.33
N TYR A 95 -27.64 7.04 -2.58
CA TYR A 95 -26.63 8.00 -2.98
C TYR A 95 -27.22 9.16 -3.77
N GLN A 96 -26.52 10.29 -3.71
CA GLN A 96 -26.72 11.43 -4.58
C GLN A 96 -25.43 11.72 -5.34
N PHE A 97 -25.54 11.81 -6.67
CA PHE A 97 -24.49 12.32 -7.53
C PHE A 97 -24.87 13.71 -8.04
N ASP A 98 -23.90 14.62 -8.03
CA ASP A 98 -24.02 15.95 -8.61
C ASP A 98 -22.87 16.22 -9.58
N TYR A 99 -23.22 16.79 -10.73
CA TYR A 99 -22.28 17.29 -11.74
C TYR A 99 -22.51 18.79 -11.97
N TRP A 100 -21.43 19.56 -12.04
CA TRP A 100 -21.45 20.95 -12.47
C TRP A 100 -20.49 21.15 -13.64
N GLY A 101 -21.01 21.54 -14.81
CA GLY A 101 -20.17 21.83 -15.97
C GLY A 101 -20.93 22.56 -17.08
N GLU A 102 -20.51 22.37 -18.34
CA GLU A 102 -21.08 23.08 -19.49
C GLU A 102 -22.59 22.86 -19.65
N MET A 103 -23.08 21.70 -19.22
CA MET A 103 -24.51 21.34 -19.27
C MET A 103 -25.31 21.86 -18.07
N GLY A 104 -24.69 22.65 -17.18
CA GLY A 104 -25.28 23.15 -15.96
C GLY A 104 -25.10 22.20 -14.78
N HIS A 105 -25.95 22.35 -13.76
CA HIS A 105 -25.98 21.48 -12.59
C HIS A 105 -26.98 20.34 -12.83
N LEU A 106 -26.48 19.11 -12.76
CA LEU A 106 -27.27 17.89 -12.89
C LEU A 106 -27.17 17.08 -11.60
N THR A 107 -28.30 16.54 -11.15
CA THR A 107 -28.38 15.68 -9.97
C THR A 107 -29.00 14.33 -10.35
N ARG A 108 -28.44 13.25 -9.80
CA ARG A 108 -28.98 11.89 -9.87
C ARG A 108 -29.03 11.29 -8.48
N HIS A 109 -30.04 10.46 -8.26
CA HIS A 109 -30.16 9.62 -7.08
C HIS A 109 -30.17 8.17 -7.54
N PHE A 110 -29.51 7.31 -6.78
CA PHE A 110 -29.48 5.88 -7.05
C PHE A 110 -29.35 5.10 -5.76
N ASP A 111 -29.81 3.86 -5.79
CA ASP A 111 -29.72 2.92 -4.68
C ASP A 111 -28.65 1.86 -4.94
N LEU A 112 -27.86 1.57 -3.92
CA LEU A 112 -26.93 0.44 -3.90
C LEU A 112 -27.47 -0.63 -2.96
N TYR A 113 -27.85 -1.77 -3.53
CA TYR A 113 -28.24 -2.97 -2.79
C TYR A 113 -27.01 -3.79 -2.46
N VAL A 114 -26.76 -3.96 -1.16
CA VAL A 114 -25.60 -4.66 -0.63
C VAL A 114 -26.08 -5.96 -0.01
N SER A 115 -25.76 -7.09 -0.65
CA SER A 115 -26.10 -8.42 -0.17
C SER A 115 -24.94 -9.07 0.57
N LYS A 116 -25.25 -10.13 1.32
CA LYS A 116 -24.22 -11.07 1.76
C LYS A 116 -23.46 -11.66 0.57
N GLU A 117 -22.18 -11.95 0.79
CA GLU A 117 -21.32 -12.66 -0.14
C GLU A 117 -21.74 -14.13 -0.29
N GLY A 118 -21.68 -14.66 -1.52
CA GLY A 118 -22.01 -16.06 -1.80
C GLY A 118 -21.00 -17.04 -1.18
N GLN A 119 -19.75 -16.64 -1.08
CA GLN A 119 -18.68 -17.37 -0.40
C GLN A 119 -18.03 -16.47 0.64
N SER A 120 -17.94 -16.94 1.89
CA SER A 120 -17.29 -16.19 2.97
C SER A 120 -15.88 -15.78 2.58
N TYR A 121 -15.59 -14.49 2.79
CA TYR A 121 -14.28 -13.91 2.52
C TYR A 121 -13.18 -14.52 3.38
N SER A 122 -11.98 -14.59 2.80
CA SER A 122 -10.78 -15.03 3.50
C SER A 122 -10.35 -13.98 4.53
N PRO A 123 -10.09 -14.34 5.80
CA PRO A 123 -9.48 -13.43 6.77
C PRO A 123 -7.97 -13.21 6.54
N TYR A 124 -7.42 -13.74 5.44
CA TYR A 124 -6.01 -13.67 5.07
C TYR A 124 -5.88 -13.17 3.63
N ALA A 125 -4.72 -12.58 3.30
CA ALA A 125 -4.34 -12.35 1.92
C ALA A 125 -4.47 -13.64 1.08
N VAL A 126 -5.00 -13.50 -0.13
CA VAL A 126 -5.32 -14.61 -1.03
C VAL A 126 -4.35 -14.70 -2.20
N ASP A 127 -3.62 -13.62 -2.50
CA ASP A 127 -2.71 -13.56 -3.65
C ASP A 127 -1.38 -12.85 -3.30
N VAL A 128 -0.38 -13.10 -4.15
CA VAL A 128 0.90 -12.38 -4.22
C VAL A 128 1.00 -11.84 -5.64
N LEU A 129 0.85 -10.53 -5.78
CA LEU A 129 0.78 -9.84 -7.06
C LEU A 129 2.18 -9.50 -7.61
N ASP A 130 3.12 -9.23 -6.71
CA ASP A 130 4.52 -8.99 -7.05
C ASP A 130 5.47 -9.50 -5.95
N TYR A 131 6.70 -9.84 -6.35
CA TYR A 131 7.77 -10.22 -5.43
C TYR A 131 9.14 -9.88 -6.02
N SER A 132 9.77 -8.87 -5.41
CA SER A 132 11.08 -8.34 -5.81
C SER A 132 12.01 -8.23 -4.59
N PRO A 133 12.62 -9.33 -4.14
CA PRO A 133 13.55 -9.32 -3.02
C PRO A 133 14.88 -8.66 -3.41
N ALA A 134 15.45 -7.87 -2.50
CA ALA A 134 16.82 -7.37 -2.61
C ALA A 134 17.81 -8.50 -2.29
N PRO A 135 19.09 -8.41 -2.67
CA PRO A 135 20.03 -9.49 -2.37
C PRO A 135 20.15 -9.81 -0.88
N GLY A 136 20.26 -11.10 -0.54
CA GLY A 136 20.29 -11.56 0.85
C GLY A 136 20.52 -13.06 1.00
N GLN A 137 20.85 -13.52 2.21
CA GLN A 137 21.29 -14.90 2.43
C GLN A 137 20.20 -15.97 2.19
N LEU A 138 18.92 -15.57 2.27
CA LEU A 138 17.75 -16.46 2.17
C LEU A 138 16.96 -16.32 0.87
N VAL A 139 17.29 -15.38 -0.03
CA VAL A 139 16.40 -14.99 -1.16
C VAL A 139 16.08 -16.11 -2.14
N ASN A 140 16.96 -17.12 -2.21
CA ASN A 140 16.77 -18.29 -3.06
C ASN A 140 16.28 -19.54 -2.28
N VAL A 141 16.07 -19.40 -0.98
CA VAL A 141 15.76 -20.51 -0.05
C VAL A 141 14.41 -20.35 0.63
N LEU A 142 13.96 -19.11 0.87
CA LEU A 142 12.76 -18.82 1.65
C LEU A 142 11.78 -17.90 0.88
N PRO A 143 10.84 -18.46 0.11
CA PRO A 143 10.64 -19.88 -0.15
C PRO A 143 11.68 -20.41 -1.14
N SER A 144 11.77 -21.74 -1.29
CA SER A 144 12.74 -22.35 -2.19
C SER A 144 12.48 -21.93 -3.64
N MET A 145 13.44 -21.21 -4.24
CA MET A 145 13.37 -20.70 -5.61
C MET A 145 14.41 -21.36 -6.52
N PRO A 146 13.97 -22.20 -7.47
CA PRO A 146 14.81 -22.68 -8.57
C PRO A 146 15.39 -21.52 -9.40
N ARG A 147 16.53 -21.78 -10.05
CA ARG A 147 17.24 -20.76 -10.84
C ARG A 147 16.42 -20.23 -12.00
N GLU A 148 15.74 -21.13 -12.71
CA GLU A 148 14.99 -20.84 -13.94
C GLU A 148 13.50 -20.58 -13.66
N SER A 149 13.14 -20.12 -12.44
CA SER A 149 11.73 -19.89 -12.11
C SER A 149 11.19 -18.63 -12.79
N THR A 150 10.11 -18.83 -13.55
CA THR A 150 9.32 -17.74 -14.15
C THR A 150 8.69 -16.87 -13.05
N LEU A 151 8.25 -15.65 -13.41
CA LEU A 151 7.53 -14.79 -12.47
C LEU A 151 6.33 -15.50 -11.84
N GLU A 152 5.50 -16.15 -12.67
CA GLU A 152 4.31 -16.87 -12.21
C GLU A 152 4.65 -17.96 -11.17
N GLU A 153 5.70 -18.74 -11.40
CA GLU A 153 6.15 -19.77 -10.45
C GLU A 153 6.65 -19.17 -9.14
N ARG A 154 7.33 -18.01 -9.18
CA ARG A 154 7.78 -17.31 -7.98
C ARG A 154 6.60 -16.82 -7.16
N LEU A 155 5.64 -16.14 -7.81
CA LEU A 155 4.42 -15.66 -7.16
C LEU A 155 3.61 -16.83 -6.57
N TYR A 156 3.46 -17.93 -7.31
CA TYR A 156 2.81 -19.14 -6.81
C TYR A 156 3.49 -19.72 -5.57
N ARG A 157 4.83 -19.76 -5.53
CA ARG A 157 5.58 -20.24 -4.37
C ARG A 157 5.40 -19.34 -3.15
N CYS A 158 5.42 -18.03 -3.35
CA CYS A 158 5.11 -17.06 -2.29
C CYS A 158 3.67 -17.24 -1.81
N ARG A 159 2.67 -17.26 -2.70
CA ARG A 159 1.27 -17.56 -2.34
C ARG A 159 1.14 -18.83 -1.51
N LYS A 160 1.76 -19.93 -1.95
CA LYS A 160 1.73 -21.19 -1.23
C LYS A 160 2.40 -21.10 0.14
N ALA A 161 3.39 -20.23 0.32
CA ALA A 161 4.04 -20.00 1.60
C ALA A 161 3.11 -19.26 2.57
N ILE A 162 2.50 -18.13 2.17
CA ILE A 162 1.90 -17.17 3.10
C ILE A 162 0.37 -16.97 2.99
N CYS A 163 -0.25 -17.24 1.84
CA CYS A 163 -1.67 -16.90 1.63
C CYS A 163 -2.64 -17.94 2.20
N GLY A 164 -3.84 -17.47 2.56
CA GLY A 164 -5.00 -18.30 2.91
C GLY A 164 -4.91 -19.09 4.22
N LYS A 165 -4.00 -18.76 5.14
CA LYS A 165 -3.82 -19.50 6.41
C LYS A 165 -3.24 -18.66 7.55
N PRO A 166 -3.55 -18.99 8.82
CA PRO A 166 -3.03 -18.27 9.99
C PRO A 166 -1.54 -18.48 10.24
N LYS A 167 -0.99 -19.63 9.81
CA LYS A 167 0.42 -19.96 9.94
C LYS A 167 0.94 -20.54 8.63
N GLY A 168 1.68 -19.70 7.90
CA GLY A 168 2.38 -20.06 6.69
C GLY A 168 3.84 -20.48 6.94
N GLN A 169 4.60 -20.52 5.86
CA GLN A 169 6.05 -20.40 5.89
C GLN A 169 6.41 -18.90 5.83
N SER A 170 7.66 -18.57 6.12
CA SER A 170 8.16 -17.22 5.92
C SER A 170 8.55 -16.97 4.46
N VAL A 171 8.59 -15.70 4.06
CA VAL A 171 9.19 -15.21 2.82
C VAL A 171 10.24 -14.19 3.24
N THR A 172 11.43 -14.23 2.66
CA THR A 172 12.43 -13.18 2.90
C THR A 172 12.28 -12.05 1.90
N LEU A 173 12.54 -10.82 2.33
CA LEU A 173 12.67 -9.67 1.44
C LEU A 173 14.14 -9.40 1.07
N GLY A 174 15.08 -10.05 1.75
CA GLY A 174 16.52 -9.81 1.59
C GLY A 174 16.96 -8.51 2.24
N GLY A 175 17.82 -7.74 1.55
CA GLY A 175 18.29 -6.44 2.03
C GLY A 175 17.25 -5.31 1.92
N PHE A 176 17.70 -4.08 2.11
CA PHE A 176 16.85 -2.89 1.97
C PHE A 176 16.17 -2.84 0.60
N GLY A 177 14.88 -2.49 0.62
CA GLY A 177 14.08 -2.21 -0.59
C GLY A 177 13.48 -3.45 -1.25
N GLY A 178 13.90 -4.64 -0.83
CA GLY A 178 13.19 -5.86 -1.22
C GLY A 178 11.75 -5.85 -0.72
N ASN A 179 10.82 -6.32 -1.54
CA ASN A 179 9.39 -6.16 -1.28
C ASN A 179 8.55 -7.33 -1.81
N ILE A 180 7.32 -7.39 -1.31
CA ILE A 180 6.26 -8.31 -1.74
C ILE A 180 4.92 -7.57 -1.70
N THR A 181 4.11 -7.78 -2.73
CA THR A 181 2.76 -7.19 -2.82
C THR A 181 1.70 -8.27 -2.64
N LEU A 182 0.77 -8.04 -1.71
CA LEU A 182 -0.29 -8.99 -1.36
C LEU A 182 -1.65 -8.49 -1.83
N GLY A 183 -2.53 -9.41 -2.22
CA GLY A 183 -3.92 -9.11 -2.61
C GLY A 183 -4.94 -9.77 -1.67
N PHE A 184 -6.05 -9.07 -1.43
CA PHE A 184 -7.22 -9.55 -0.69
C PHE A 184 -8.38 -9.87 -1.65
N ASP A 185 -9.28 -10.78 -1.25
CA ASP A 185 -10.46 -11.14 -2.04
C ASP A 185 -11.64 -10.18 -1.85
N HIS A 186 -11.51 -9.20 -0.96
CA HIS A 186 -12.47 -8.17 -0.62
C HIS A 186 -11.74 -6.96 -0.02
N VAL A 187 -12.42 -5.82 0.08
CA VAL A 187 -11.83 -4.63 0.70
C VAL A 187 -11.61 -4.85 2.20
N VAL A 188 -10.39 -4.62 2.67
CA VAL A 188 -10.11 -4.50 4.10
C VAL A 188 -10.45 -3.08 4.53
N VAL A 189 -11.53 -2.93 5.30
CA VAL A 189 -12.07 -1.62 5.68
C VAL A 189 -11.14 -0.91 6.65
N ASN A 190 -10.93 0.39 6.43
CA ASN A 190 -10.31 1.28 7.41
C ASN A 190 -11.35 1.64 8.50
N VAL A 191 -11.16 1.11 9.70
CA VAL A 191 -12.01 1.39 10.87
C VAL A 191 -11.35 2.50 11.70
N PRO A 192 -11.99 3.68 11.82
CA PRO A 192 -11.37 4.82 12.49
C PRO A 192 -10.86 4.51 13.91
N GLY A 193 -9.55 4.63 14.10
CA GLY A 193 -8.87 4.49 15.39
C GLY A 193 -8.64 3.05 15.85
N GLU A 194 -8.90 2.06 15.00
CA GLU A 194 -8.66 0.64 15.27
C GLU A 194 -7.66 0.07 14.27
N PRO A 195 -6.85 -0.94 14.64
CA PRO A 195 -6.03 -1.65 13.67
C PRO A 195 -6.89 -2.53 12.75
N ASP A 196 -6.65 -2.45 11.45
CA ASP A 196 -7.46 -3.09 10.40
C ASP A 196 -6.90 -4.44 9.95
N PHE A 197 -5.58 -4.60 9.97
CA PHE A 197 -4.91 -5.85 9.58
C PHE A 197 -3.67 -6.11 10.43
N CYS A 198 -3.10 -7.30 10.29
CA CYS A 198 -1.85 -7.65 10.95
C CYS A 198 -0.92 -8.43 10.03
N ILE A 199 0.38 -8.29 10.27
CA ILE A 199 1.42 -9.05 9.57
C ILE A 199 2.23 -9.84 10.61
N TYR A 200 2.34 -11.14 10.37
CA TYR A 200 3.10 -12.06 11.23
C TYR A 200 4.59 -12.04 10.87
N SER A 201 5.43 -12.14 11.89
CA SER A 201 6.89 -12.20 11.77
C SER A 201 7.50 -13.14 12.81
N ASP A 202 8.79 -13.45 12.67
CA ASP A 202 9.53 -14.36 13.57
C ASP A 202 10.45 -13.59 14.53
N VAL A 203 9.99 -12.41 14.98
CA VAL A 203 10.72 -11.60 15.94
C VAL A 203 10.63 -12.23 17.33
N GLN A 204 11.78 -12.54 17.89
CA GLN A 204 12.00 -13.14 19.19
C GLN A 204 12.82 -12.18 20.06
N GLU A 205 12.42 -12.09 21.32
CA GLU A 205 13.14 -11.27 22.29
C GLU A 205 14.46 -11.94 22.68
N ASN A 206 15.55 -11.17 22.60
CA ASN A 206 16.88 -11.61 22.93
C ASN A 206 17.22 -11.25 24.38
N ARG A 207 18.13 -12.00 24.98
CA ARG A 207 18.70 -11.62 26.28
C ARG A 207 19.41 -10.26 26.12
N PRO A 208 19.12 -9.26 27.00
CA PRO A 208 19.85 -7.99 26.98
C PRO A 208 21.35 -8.19 27.21
N PRO A 209 22.21 -7.30 26.66
CA PRO A 209 23.64 -7.29 26.97
C PRO A 209 23.88 -6.90 28.44
N GLU A 210 25.10 -7.12 28.94
CA GLU A 210 25.47 -6.86 30.35
C GLU A 210 25.20 -5.41 30.80
N ASN A 211 25.43 -4.45 29.90
CA ASN A 211 25.16 -3.03 30.12
C ASN A 211 24.15 -2.55 29.07
N PRO A 212 22.84 -2.82 29.26
CA PRO A 212 21.83 -2.45 28.29
C PRO A 212 21.58 -0.94 28.32
N GLU A 213 21.49 -0.32 27.16
CA GLU A 213 21.01 1.04 27.05
C GLU A 213 19.53 1.12 27.48
N PRO A 214 19.14 2.11 28.31
CA PRO A 214 17.76 2.28 28.74
C PRO A 214 16.79 2.43 27.56
N GLY A 215 15.61 1.82 27.67
CA GLY A 215 14.54 1.94 26.68
C GLY A 215 14.71 1.08 25.42
N LYS A 216 15.82 0.36 25.25
CA LYS A 216 15.99 -0.58 24.14
C LYS A 216 15.38 -1.94 24.45
N ARG A 217 14.56 -2.44 23.53
CA ARG A 217 14.06 -3.82 23.54
C ARG A 217 14.92 -4.68 22.63
N TYR A 218 15.75 -5.55 23.20
CA TYR A 218 16.70 -6.37 22.43
C TYR A 218 15.97 -7.56 21.78
N CYS A 219 16.09 -7.70 20.47
CA CYS A 219 15.45 -8.76 19.66
C CYS A 219 16.15 -8.86 18.30
N ASN A 220 15.79 -9.86 17.49
CA ASN A 220 16.21 -9.99 16.08
C ASN A 220 15.32 -9.13 15.16
N SER A 221 15.18 -7.85 15.47
CA SER A 221 14.35 -6.90 14.70
C SER A 221 14.97 -6.61 13.33
N GLU A 222 14.23 -6.90 12.26
CA GLU A 222 14.57 -6.62 10.86
C GLU A 222 13.47 -5.75 10.22
N PRO A 223 13.28 -4.49 10.71
CA PRO A 223 12.06 -3.73 10.49
C PRO A 223 11.85 -3.35 9.03
N GLY A 224 10.65 -3.61 8.51
CA GLY A 224 10.20 -3.20 7.19
C GLY A 224 9.08 -2.16 7.25
N VAL A 225 9.06 -1.25 6.27
CA VAL A 225 7.92 -0.34 6.07
C VAL A 225 6.75 -1.10 5.44
N VAL A 226 5.52 -0.67 5.73
CA VAL A 226 4.30 -1.23 5.14
C VAL A 226 3.70 -0.19 4.23
N MET A 227 3.49 -0.55 2.97
CA MET A 227 2.75 0.26 2.00
C MET A 227 1.37 -0.36 1.78
N VAL A 228 0.37 0.48 1.59
CA VAL A 228 -0.99 0.09 1.26
C VAL A 228 -1.47 0.83 0.01
N ALA A 229 -2.35 0.20 -0.74
CA ALA A 229 -2.98 0.78 -1.91
C ALA A 229 -4.47 0.46 -1.88
N PHE A 230 -5.27 1.33 -2.49
CA PHE A 230 -6.68 1.09 -2.73
C PHE A 230 -6.89 1.17 -4.23
N ASP A 231 -7.36 0.09 -4.84
CA ASP A 231 -7.60 -0.01 -6.30
C ASP A 231 -8.73 0.94 -6.73
N ARG A 232 -8.37 2.19 -7.02
CA ARG A 232 -9.34 3.28 -7.31
C ARG A 232 -9.94 3.14 -8.70
N ASN A 233 -9.21 2.52 -9.62
CA ASN A 233 -9.66 2.34 -11.00
C ASN A 233 -10.32 0.96 -11.23
N ALA A 234 -10.32 0.10 -10.22
CA ALA A 234 -10.90 -1.24 -10.22
C ALA A 234 -10.30 -2.17 -11.30
N ASN A 235 -9.01 -2.02 -11.61
CA ASN A 235 -8.34 -2.83 -12.63
C ASN A 235 -7.78 -4.17 -12.09
N GLY A 236 -7.80 -4.36 -10.76
CA GLY A 236 -7.30 -5.55 -10.08
C GLY A 236 -5.79 -5.69 -10.09
N ARG A 237 -5.04 -4.60 -10.27
CA ARG A 237 -3.57 -4.57 -10.35
C ARG A 237 -3.01 -3.48 -9.43
N PRO A 238 -1.78 -3.65 -8.93
CA PRO A 238 -1.13 -2.57 -8.21
C PRO A 238 -0.66 -1.49 -9.19
N ASP A 239 -1.22 -0.29 -9.08
CA ASP A 239 -0.80 0.88 -9.86
C ASP A 239 0.27 1.70 -9.11
N GLU A 240 1.19 2.32 -9.84
CA GLU A 240 2.33 3.02 -9.26
C GLU A 240 1.93 4.27 -8.44
N ASP A 241 0.81 4.89 -8.76
CA ASP A 241 0.30 6.13 -8.15
C ASP A 241 -0.67 5.89 -6.97
N GLU A 242 -0.84 4.63 -6.55
CA GLU A 242 -1.79 4.25 -5.50
C GLU A 242 -1.14 3.87 -4.16
N TRP A 243 0.18 3.98 -4.03
CA TRP A 243 0.91 3.51 -2.84
C TRP A 243 1.07 4.57 -1.75
N TYR A 244 0.64 4.23 -0.54
CA TYR A 244 0.75 5.04 0.67
C TYR A 244 1.48 4.28 1.78
N GLU A 245 2.41 4.92 2.46
CA GLU A 245 3.15 4.29 3.58
C GLU A 245 2.28 4.34 4.84
N ILE A 246 2.23 3.27 5.64
CA ILE A 246 1.69 3.34 6.99
C ILE A 246 2.73 4.01 7.89
N GLN A 247 2.40 5.19 8.40
CA GLN A 247 3.31 5.97 9.24
C GLN A 247 3.59 5.25 10.57
N GLY A 248 4.82 4.81 10.78
CA GLY A 248 5.28 4.27 12.07
C GLY A 248 5.58 5.37 13.11
N GLU A 249 6.03 4.96 14.30
CA GLU A 249 6.31 5.84 15.44
C GLU A 249 7.75 6.35 15.50
N VAL A 250 8.60 6.03 14.52
CA VAL A 250 9.91 6.68 14.41
C VAL A 250 9.70 8.15 14.02
N PRO A 251 10.32 9.11 14.73
CA PRO A 251 10.27 10.52 14.38
C PRO A 251 10.75 10.82 12.94
N GLU A 252 10.06 11.73 12.24
CA GLU A 252 10.33 12.06 10.83
C GLU A 252 11.78 12.51 10.59
N ASP A 253 12.39 13.22 11.52
CA ASP A 253 13.79 13.69 11.45
C ASP A 253 14.83 12.55 11.52
N ARG A 254 14.39 11.32 11.81
CA ARG A 254 15.21 10.10 11.82
C ARG A 254 14.95 9.19 10.63
N LEU A 255 14.02 9.56 9.76
CA LEU A 255 13.70 8.84 8.53
C LEU A 255 14.41 9.48 7.33
N VAL A 256 14.82 8.67 6.36
CA VAL A 256 15.26 9.17 5.05
C VAL A 256 14.28 8.71 4.00
N ARG A 257 13.32 9.58 3.67
CA ARG A 257 12.34 9.37 2.59
C ARG A 257 13.06 9.37 1.23
N ARG A 258 12.53 8.61 0.26
CA ARG A 258 13.09 8.50 -1.10
C ARG A 258 14.58 8.09 -1.08
N TYR A 259 14.96 7.29 -0.10
CA TYR A 259 16.27 6.66 -0.07
C TYR A 259 16.34 5.66 -1.22
N GLU A 260 17.47 5.66 -1.92
CA GLU A 260 17.73 4.76 -3.04
C GLU A 260 19.03 4.02 -2.77
N ILE A 261 19.01 2.71 -2.96
CA ILE A 261 20.20 1.85 -2.87
C ILE A 261 20.35 1.05 -4.15
N THR A 262 21.59 0.93 -4.63
CA THR A 262 21.93 0.09 -5.78
C THR A 262 22.87 -1.01 -5.34
N TYR A 263 22.47 -2.25 -5.55
CA TYR A 263 23.27 -3.46 -5.35
C TYR A 263 23.93 -3.89 -6.66
N TYR A 264 25.18 -4.32 -6.60
CA TYR A 264 25.94 -4.74 -7.76
C TYR A 264 26.17 -6.25 -7.78
N TYR A 265 25.99 -6.86 -8.95
CA TYR A 265 26.18 -8.28 -9.14
C TYR A 265 27.58 -8.71 -8.68
N PRO A 266 27.71 -9.78 -7.86
CA PRO A 266 28.99 -10.19 -7.31
C PRO A 266 29.86 -10.90 -8.39
N ALA A 267 30.56 -10.13 -9.22
CA ALA A 267 31.48 -10.65 -10.22
C ALA A 267 32.78 -11.16 -9.56
N ASN A 268 32.83 -12.46 -9.21
CA ASN A 268 34.02 -13.17 -8.70
C ASN A 268 34.97 -12.31 -7.83
N THR A 269 34.47 -11.70 -6.76
CA THR A 269 35.31 -10.95 -5.83
C THR A 269 36.15 -11.93 -5.00
N PRO A 270 37.48 -11.93 -5.09
CA PRO A 270 38.30 -12.81 -4.28
C PRO A 270 38.12 -12.48 -2.78
N PRO A 271 37.95 -13.47 -1.90
CA PRO A 271 37.74 -13.22 -0.49
C PRO A 271 38.99 -12.59 0.13
N ALA A 272 38.83 -11.42 0.75
CA ALA A 272 39.86 -10.84 1.59
C ALA A 272 39.74 -11.42 3.01
N VAL A 273 40.57 -12.40 3.34
CA VAL A 273 40.60 -12.96 4.71
C VAL A 273 41.32 -11.97 5.64
N THR A 274 40.56 -11.36 6.55
CA THR A 274 41.04 -10.47 7.62
C THR A 274 40.64 -11.03 8.99
N ASP A 275 41.28 -10.57 10.07
CA ASP A 275 40.89 -10.95 11.45
C ASP A 275 39.43 -10.62 11.74
N SER A 276 38.93 -9.50 11.22
CA SER A 276 37.51 -9.10 11.32
C SER A 276 36.58 -10.07 10.57
N SER A 277 36.96 -10.53 9.37
CA SER A 277 36.20 -11.55 8.63
C SER A 277 36.16 -12.89 9.36
N GLN A 278 37.22 -13.25 10.09
CA GLN A 278 37.25 -14.48 10.90
C GLN A 278 36.36 -14.32 12.14
N ALA A 279 36.48 -13.20 12.85
CA ALA A 279 35.67 -12.89 14.03
C ALA A 279 34.16 -12.91 13.73
N ARG A 280 33.77 -12.49 12.52
CA ARG A 280 32.38 -12.47 12.03
C ARG A 280 31.93 -13.71 11.27
N ASN A 281 32.83 -14.69 11.11
CA ASN A 281 32.54 -15.89 10.34
C ASN A 281 32.12 -15.61 8.87
N PHE A 282 32.77 -14.64 8.22
CA PHE A 282 32.55 -14.30 6.81
C PHE A 282 33.46 -15.13 5.90
N GLU A 283 32.86 -15.72 4.87
CA GLU A 283 33.57 -16.38 3.77
C GLU A 283 34.14 -15.33 2.83
N ASN A 284 33.32 -14.33 2.50
CA ASN A 284 33.71 -13.20 1.66
C ASN A 284 33.09 -11.91 2.22
N PRO A 285 33.88 -11.04 2.88
CA PRO A 285 33.37 -9.78 3.43
C PRO A 285 32.93 -8.79 2.34
N ASN A 286 33.44 -8.93 1.11
CA ASN A 286 33.23 -7.99 0.01
C ASN A 286 32.36 -8.63 -1.10
N TYR A 287 31.28 -9.33 -0.72
CA TYR A 287 30.52 -10.15 -1.67
C TYR A 287 29.62 -9.31 -2.60
N ILE A 288 28.54 -8.70 -2.10
CA ILE A 288 27.65 -7.85 -2.91
C ILE A 288 27.91 -6.39 -2.54
N ARG A 289 28.53 -5.64 -3.44
CA ARG A 289 28.76 -4.20 -3.25
C ARG A 289 27.43 -3.45 -3.34
N TRP A 290 27.27 -2.40 -2.55
CA TRP A 290 26.17 -1.45 -2.69
C TRP A 290 26.65 0.00 -2.53
N GLU A 291 25.88 0.91 -3.08
CA GLU A 291 26.00 2.36 -2.86
C GLU A 291 24.60 2.98 -2.78
N ASP A 292 24.49 4.14 -2.14
CA ASP A 292 23.23 4.83 -1.94
C ASP A 292 23.25 6.28 -2.43
N ASN A 293 22.06 6.88 -2.51
CA ASN A 293 21.90 8.27 -2.93
C ASN A 293 22.25 9.31 -1.85
N GLN A 294 22.73 8.88 -0.68
CA GLN A 294 23.25 9.72 0.42
C GLN A 294 24.79 9.74 0.43
N GLY A 295 25.44 9.08 -0.54
CA GLY A 295 26.90 8.97 -0.63
C GLY A 295 27.50 7.84 0.21
N GLY A 296 26.67 7.00 0.82
CA GLY A 296 27.08 5.79 1.51
C GLY A 296 27.40 4.65 0.54
N SER A 297 28.23 3.72 1.01
CA SER A 297 28.56 2.49 0.29
C SER A 297 29.03 1.40 1.24
N GLY A 298 28.97 0.16 0.79
CA GLY A 298 29.41 -0.98 1.57
C GLY A 298 29.22 -2.30 0.84
N TYR A 299 29.15 -3.37 1.63
CA TYR A 299 28.94 -4.72 1.12
C TYR A 299 27.92 -5.48 1.95
N ILE A 300 27.14 -6.36 1.30
CA ILE A 300 26.51 -7.49 1.99
C ILE A 300 27.54 -8.62 1.99
N PRO A 301 28.09 -9.00 3.16
CA PRO A 301 29.10 -10.05 3.27
C PRO A 301 28.46 -11.43 3.12
N ARG A 302 29.23 -12.38 2.59
CA ARG A 302 28.84 -13.80 2.53
C ARG A 302 29.31 -14.53 3.78
N LEU A 303 28.40 -15.23 4.46
CA LEU A 303 28.69 -16.03 5.65
C LEU A 303 29.35 -17.37 5.31
N ARG A 304 30.27 -17.85 6.16
CA ARG A 304 30.81 -19.22 6.07
C ARG A 304 29.75 -20.24 6.45
N GLY A 305 29.66 -21.32 5.68
CA GLY A 305 28.72 -22.42 5.94
C GLY A 305 27.26 -22.14 5.55
N GLY A 306 26.96 -20.96 4.98
CA GLY A 306 25.64 -20.64 4.44
C GLY A 306 25.35 -21.39 3.14
N SER A 307 25.06 -22.69 3.22
CA SER A 307 24.56 -23.64 2.20
C SER A 307 25.02 -23.47 0.73
N GLY A 308 26.14 -22.80 0.46
CA GLY A 308 26.56 -22.43 -0.90
C GLY A 308 25.61 -21.46 -1.60
N ASN A 309 24.73 -20.76 -0.86
CA ASN A 309 23.70 -19.92 -1.47
C ASN A 309 24.32 -18.73 -2.19
N ILE A 310 23.79 -18.46 -3.38
CA ILE A 310 24.00 -17.18 -4.07
C ILE A 310 23.05 -16.18 -3.39
N TYR A 311 23.56 -15.03 -2.96
CA TYR A 311 22.72 -14.00 -2.30
C TYR A 311 22.01 -13.10 -3.31
N TRP A 312 22.46 -13.12 -4.56
CA TRP A 312 21.77 -12.48 -5.68
C TRP A 312 20.50 -13.27 -6.04
N PRO A 313 19.34 -12.62 -6.25
CA PRO A 313 18.15 -13.29 -6.77
C PRO A 313 18.46 -14.02 -8.08
N ARG A 314 18.25 -15.35 -8.12
CA ARG A 314 18.79 -16.17 -9.22
C ARG A 314 18.17 -15.86 -10.59
N TRP A 315 16.94 -15.37 -10.62
CA TRP A 315 16.26 -14.96 -11.84
C TRP A 315 16.77 -13.61 -12.39
N GLU A 316 17.51 -12.84 -11.59
CA GLU A 316 18.11 -11.55 -11.99
C GLU A 316 19.57 -11.67 -12.41
N GLN A 317 20.08 -12.87 -12.72
CA GLN A 317 21.50 -13.07 -13.05
C GLN A 317 21.94 -12.36 -14.34
N GLY A 318 21.01 -11.99 -15.22
CA GLY A 318 21.29 -11.15 -16.38
C GLY A 318 21.51 -9.67 -16.04
N GLN A 319 21.14 -9.23 -14.84
CA GLN A 319 21.27 -7.84 -14.39
C GLN A 319 22.57 -7.65 -13.62
N MET A 320 23.34 -6.62 -14.00
CA MET A 320 24.60 -6.26 -13.31
C MET A 320 24.39 -5.37 -12.09
N ALA A 321 23.21 -4.75 -11.96
CA ALA A 321 22.82 -3.94 -10.84
C ALA A 321 21.31 -4.07 -10.58
N LEU A 322 20.90 -3.93 -9.31
CA LEU A 322 19.51 -3.83 -8.88
C LEU A 322 19.35 -2.59 -8.01
N THR A 323 18.41 -1.72 -8.35
CA THR A 323 18.16 -0.47 -7.63
C THR A 323 16.79 -0.53 -6.97
N PHE A 324 16.74 -0.20 -5.68
CA PHE A 324 15.51 -0.15 -4.90
C PHE A 324 15.33 1.20 -4.24
N ARG A 325 14.08 1.57 -3.98
CA ARG A 325 13.68 2.82 -3.33
C ARG A 325 12.77 2.54 -2.14
N GLY A 326 12.82 3.41 -1.14
CA GLY A 326 11.91 3.38 0.00
C GLY A 326 12.28 4.39 1.07
N THR A 327 11.71 4.21 2.26
CA THR A 327 12.06 4.99 3.46
C THR A 327 13.12 4.22 4.27
N LEU A 328 14.28 4.84 4.48
CA LEU A 328 15.32 4.26 5.33
C LEU A 328 15.02 4.55 6.80
N LEU A 329 14.92 3.48 7.58
CA LEU A 329 14.75 3.52 9.03
C LEU A 329 16.10 3.73 9.73
N PRO A 330 16.11 4.31 10.95
CA PRO A 330 17.34 4.50 11.70
C PRO A 330 17.97 3.15 12.08
N LYS A 331 19.30 3.16 12.24
CA LYS A 331 20.05 1.98 12.68
C LYS A 331 19.49 1.43 14.00
N ASN A 332 19.24 0.14 14.03
CA ASN A 332 18.67 -0.59 15.16
C ASN A 332 19.62 -1.66 15.72
N GLY A 333 20.92 -1.52 15.47
CA GLY A 333 21.95 -2.41 15.98
C GLY A 333 23.26 -1.71 16.27
N SER A 334 24.08 -2.32 17.12
CA SER A 334 25.44 -1.87 17.41
C SER A 334 26.38 -3.05 17.52
N GLU A 335 27.64 -2.79 17.21
CA GLU A 335 28.69 -3.79 17.11
C GLU A 335 29.80 -3.41 18.09
N LYS A 336 30.23 -4.36 18.91
CA LYS A 336 31.35 -4.17 19.85
C LYS A 336 32.45 -5.17 19.57
N TRP A 337 33.68 -4.69 19.51
CA TRP A 337 34.87 -5.49 19.24
C TRP A 337 35.72 -5.60 20.50
N TYR A 338 36.26 -6.79 20.75
CA TYR A 338 37.20 -7.02 21.86
C TYR A 338 38.16 -8.15 21.54
N LEU A 339 39.31 -8.16 22.22
CA LEU A 339 40.26 -9.27 22.17
C LEU A 339 39.96 -10.23 23.31
N GLU A 340 39.65 -11.47 22.97
CA GLU A 340 39.54 -12.56 23.93
C GLU A 340 40.93 -13.20 24.11
N GLU A 341 41.42 -13.17 25.35
CA GLU A 341 42.68 -13.84 25.71
C GLU A 341 42.42 -15.30 26.06
N GLY A 342 43.10 -16.20 25.36
CA GLY A 342 43.21 -17.61 25.69
C GLY A 342 44.66 -18.00 25.93
N ILE A 343 44.90 -19.22 26.44
CA ILE A 343 46.25 -19.73 26.66
C ILE A 343 47.01 -19.71 25.32
N GLY A 344 48.01 -18.82 25.21
CA GLY A 344 48.86 -18.68 24.02
C GLY A 344 48.19 -18.08 22.77
N THR A 345 46.95 -17.57 22.85
CA THR A 345 46.26 -16.97 21.70
C THR A 345 45.47 -15.72 22.10
N LYS A 346 45.48 -14.70 21.23
CA LYS A 346 44.55 -13.56 21.28
C LYS A 346 43.66 -13.63 20.07
N LYS A 347 42.35 -13.68 20.24
CA LYS A 347 41.38 -13.73 19.14
C LYS A 347 40.50 -12.49 19.15
N LEU A 348 40.35 -11.87 18.00
CA LEU A 348 39.36 -10.81 17.82
C LEU A 348 37.96 -11.44 17.87
N LYS A 349 37.08 -10.85 18.68
CA LYS A 349 35.69 -11.22 18.83
C LYS A 349 34.82 -10.00 18.55
N GLU A 350 33.61 -10.31 18.11
CA GLU A 350 32.57 -9.36 17.76
C GLU A 350 31.33 -9.74 18.55
N ASN A 351 30.65 -8.73 19.09
CA ASN A 351 29.37 -8.87 19.77
C ASN A 351 28.39 -7.83 19.21
N THR A 352 27.57 -8.30 18.26
CA THR A 352 26.47 -7.51 17.69
C THR A 352 25.25 -7.65 18.58
N VAL A 353 24.63 -6.51 18.90
CA VAL A 353 23.30 -6.47 19.51
C VAL A 353 22.35 -5.71 18.60
N GLN A 354 21.11 -6.17 18.54
CA GLN A 354 20.01 -5.56 17.81
C GLN A 354 18.86 -5.25 18.76
N TRP A 355 18.05 -4.26 18.42
CA TRP A 355 16.90 -3.85 19.18
C TRP A 355 15.75 -3.44 18.27
N ALA A 356 14.53 -3.49 18.80
CA ALA A 356 13.35 -3.01 18.09
C ALA A 356 13.34 -1.48 17.96
N LEU A 357 12.79 -1.01 16.86
CA LEU A 357 12.33 0.36 16.69
C LEU A 357 10.95 0.55 17.36
N PRO A 358 10.48 1.81 17.52
CA PRO A 358 9.09 2.12 17.85
C PRO A 358 8.07 1.41 16.93
N ASP A 359 6.80 1.39 17.30
CA ASP A 359 5.77 0.60 16.61
C ASP A 359 5.47 1.07 15.17
N GLY A 360 4.77 0.25 14.38
CA GLY A 360 4.32 0.58 13.02
C GLY A 360 5.26 0.11 11.90
N TYR A 361 6.10 -0.88 12.16
CA TYR A 361 6.95 -1.53 11.15
C TYR A 361 6.75 -3.04 11.21
N VAL A 362 6.80 -3.74 10.08
CA VAL A 362 6.75 -5.21 10.05
C VAL A 362 8.11 -5.78 10.50
N ASP A 363 8.14 -7.01 11.00
CA ASP A 363 9.34 -7.71 11.48
C ASP A 363 10.19 -6.93 12.51
N ASN A 364 9.53 -6.08 13.30
CA ASN A 364 10.19 -5.18 14.25
C ASN A 364 10.05 -5.61 15.73
N LEU A 365 8.81 -5.85 16.19
CA LEU A 365 8.47 -6.14 17.58
C LEU A 365 7.97 -7.59 17.75
N PRO A 366 8.37 -8.30 18.82
CA PRO A 366 7.77 -9.57 19.19
C PRO A 366 6.27 -9.39 19.47
N SER A 367 5.41 -10.07 18.70
CA SER A 367 3.95 -10.00 18.86
C SER A 367 3.29 -11.39 18.81
N LYS A 368 2.56 -11.74 19.87
CA LYS A 368 1.66 -12.90 19.88
C LYS A 368 0.39 -12.53 19.11
N GLY A 369 0.37 -12.79 17.81
CA GLY A 369 -0.76 -12.49 16.92
C GLY A 369 -0.43 -11.58 15.74
N GLY A 370 0.86 -11.29 15.50
CA GLY A 370 1.29 -10.40 14.42
C GLY A 370 1.31 -8.93 14.84
N GLN A 371 2.09 -8.13 14.13
CA GLN A 371 2.11 -6.68 14.30
C GLN A 371 0.90 -6.09 13.59
N LYS A 372 0.20 -5.17 14.26
CA LYS A 372 -1.08 -4.64 13.79
C LYS A 372 -0.87 -3.30 13.10
N PHE A 373 -1.66 -3.04 12.08
CA PHE A 373 -1.56 -1.84 11.26
C PHE A 373 -2.93 -1.21 11.08
N ASP A 374 -2.97 0.11 11.16
CA ASP A 374 -4.15 0.97 11.00
C ASP A 374 -3.98 1.75 9.69
N ILE A 375 -4.90 1.53 8.75
CA ILE A 375 -4.91 2.14 7.41
C ILE A 375 -5.12 3.66 7.54
N GLY A 376 -5.78 4.14 8.60
CA GLY A 376 -5.92 5.55 8.93
C GLY A 376 -4.60 6.27 9.20
N ARG A 377 -3.48 5.54 9.38
CA ARG A 377 -2.12 6.11 9.48
C ARG A 377 -1.40 6.21 8.13
N ALA A 378 -2.10 5.98 7.00
CA ALA A 378 -1.52 6.12 5.67
C ALA A 378 -1.02 7.55 5.41
N VAL A 379 0.16 7.66 4.79
CA VAL A 379 0.76 8.92 4.36
C VAL A 379 1.24 8.83 2.91
N ASP A 380 1.21 9.96 2.21
CA ASP A 380 1.76 10.09 0.86
C ASP A 380 3.31 10.07 0.84
N ALA A 381 3.90 10.15 -0.36
CA ALA A 381 5.35 10.17 -0.55
C ALA A 381 6.07 11.39 0.06
N GLN A 382 5.33 12.39 0.55
CA GLN A 382 5.83 13.56 1.28
C GLN A 382 5.60 13.45 2.79
N GLY A 383 4.92 12.40 3.27
CA GLY A 383 4.58 12.20 4.67
C GLY A 383 3.29 12.90 5.11
N ASN A 384 2.47 13.41 4.18
CA ASN A 384 1.19 14.00 4.54
C ASN A 384 0.14 12.91 4.76
N PRO A 385 -0.72 13.01 5.80
CA PRO A 385 -1.80 12.05 6.03
C PRO A 385 -2.75 11.93 4.84
N VAL A 386 -3.12 10.69 4.51
CA VAL A 386 -4.09 10.36 3.46
C VAL A 386 -5.20 9.52 4.05
N HIS A 387 -6.44 9.91 3.77
CA HIS A 387 -7.59 9.10 4.15
C HIS A 387 -7.91 8.08 3.05
N LEU A 388 -7.76 6.79 3.38
CA LEU A 388 -8.22 5.69 2.54
C LEU A 388 -9.47 5.04 3.16
N PRO A 389 -10.49 4.70 2.38
CA PRO A 389 -11.68 4.01 2.92
C PRO A 389 -11.40 2.54 3.26
N GLY A 390 -10.32 1.98 2.72
CA GLY A 390 -9.86 0.61 2.88
C GLY A 390 -8.72 0.32 1.90
N ILE A 391 -8.34 -0.95 1.77
CA ILE A 391 -7.30 -1.44 0.85
C ILE A 391 -7.78 -2.65 0.05
#